data_AF-A0A7D7VD73-F1
#
_entry.id   AF-A0A7D7VD73-F1
#
_cell.length_a   1.000
_cell.length_b   1.000
_cell.length_c   1.000
_cell.angle_alpha   90.00
_cell.angle_beta   90.00
_cell.angle_gamma   90.00
#
_symmetry.space_group_name_H-M   'P 1'
#
loop_
_entity.id
_entity.type
_entity.pdbx_description
1 polymer ?
#
loop_
_entity_poly.entity_id
_entity_poly.type
_entity_poly.pdbx_seq_one_letter_code
_entity_poly.pdbx_strand_id
1 'polypeptide(L)'
;MTDALIVACGTGFQGESLEDFLEFSVGGLTQVRRLVRSCLKSGIDDITVVSTASESTLRRMLPESVSGDAKITFTAPGTVFAERDRGGKVLILQANLFFQMPLLEKFIKESPSTGGAVLMKTSENDSTGTKITKPLGAAIVEPEAVADLLEDCNLSRWVGRYRMEGITEYENSEGLYAINLDAESFSGARRLIASTVGKTSTGWIAKNINGKLSLPISLWLACNTSLTPNHISVLTNIVAGVPCIIAYLTGYPFLGAVFMQIAAILDRCDGEVARLKLLETKRGEWVDTISDQLTIGGFVISVPVGYYIHGDNQHLALWLGLLNLSIFLFFLVWSFIFMVRYTKSGSLVSYHRIDELLGNAPLSPVRRLMAFLRPVMRRNFYSLAFVFLAAAGGYMWILIVTTMGLVGIFLHQLEDIFRIRGRVPRKES
;
A
#
# COMPACT_ATOMS: atom_id res chain seq x y z
N MET A 1 -17.29 14.09 9.39
CA MET A 1 -18.12 13.15 8.62
C MET A 1 -18.14 11.85 9.38
N THR A 2 -19.32 11.41 9.81
CA THR A 2 -19.49 10.28 10.74
C THR A 2 -20.24 9.11 10.11
N ASP A 3 -20.95 9.35 9.01
CA ASP A 3 -21.90 8.38 8.45
C ASP A 3 -21.60 8.13 6.97
N ALA A 4 -21.69 6.86 6.57
CA ALA A 4 -21.66 6.46 5.17
C ALA A 4 -22.87 5.60 4.81
N LEU A 5 -23.38 5.81 3.61
CA LEU A 5 -24.43 5.05 2.96
C LEU A 5 -23.86 4.37 1.71
N ILE A 6 -23.83 3.03 1.72
CA ILE A 6 -23.44 2.23 0.56
C ILE A 6 -24.73 1.78 -0.13
N VAL A 7 -24.94 2.26 -1.36
CA VAL A 7 -26.12 1.95 -2.17
C VAL A 7 -25.79 0.80 -3.11
N ALA A 8 -26.41 -0.35 -2.86
CA ALA A 8 -26.15 -1.60 -3.56
C ALA A 8 -27.44 -2.26 -4.08
N CYS A 9 -28.38 -1.41 -4.49
CA CYS A 9 -29.66 -1.77 -5.10
C CYS A 9 -30.11 -0.66 -6.07
N GLY A 10 -31.03 -0.98 -6.98
CA GLY A 10 -31.49 -0.04 -7.99
C GLY A 10 -30.52 0.11 -9.16
N THR A 11 -30.61 1.23 -9.88
CA THR A 11 -29.88 1.47 -11.13
C THR A 11 -28.78 2.52 -10.96
N GLY A 12 -27.57 2.18 -11.43
CA GLY A 12 -26.43 3.07 -11.48
C GLY A 12 -26.53 4.14 -12.60
N PHE A 13 -25.46 4.91 -12.79
CA PHE A 13 -25.46 6.05 -13.71
C PHE A 13 -25.54 5.66 -15.20
N GLN A 14 -25.18 4.43 -15.54
CA GLN A 14 -25.19 3.90 -16.91
C GLN A 14 -26.33 2.89 -17.12
N GLY A 15 -27.29 2.80 -16.18
CA GLY A 15 -28.42 1.86 -16.25
C GLY A 15 -28.11 0.44 -15.76
N GLU A 16 -26.91 0.22 -15.21
CA GLU A 16 -26.47 -1.03 -14.61
C GLU A 16 -27.19 -1.33 -13.30
N SER A 17 -27.49 -2.60 -13.03
CA SER A 17 -28.02 -3.04 -11.74
C SER A 17 -26.90 -3.01 -10.70
N LEU A 18 -27.09 -2.26 -9.61
CA LEU A 18 -26.08 -2.15 -8.55
C LEU A 18 -25.92 -3.45 -7.74
N GLU A 19 -26.92 -4.32 -7.77
CA GLU A 19 -26.93 -5.60 -7.04
C GLU A 19 -25.91 -6.59 -7.62
N ASP A 20 -25.70 -6.55 -8.94
CA ASP A 20 -24.76 -7.42 -9.64
C ASP A 20 -23.31 -7.21 -9.15
N PHE A 21 -23.04 -6.05 -8.55
CA PHE A 21 -21.73 -5.69 -8.03
C PHE A 21 -21.49 -6.11 -6.58
N LEU A 22 -22.52 -6.60 -5.87
CA LEU A 22 -22.39 -7.06 -4.48
C LEU A 22 -21.32 -8.15 -4.35
N GLU A 23 -21.41 -9.18 -5.20
CA GLU A 23 -20.49 -10.33 -5.21
C GLU A 23 -19.23 -10.07 -6.04
N PHE A 24 -19.23 -9.00 -6.83
CA PHE A 24 -18.18 -8.70 -7.77
C PHE A 24 -16.84 -8.50 -7.04
N SER A 25 -15.87 -9.37 -7.35
CA SER A 25 -14.58 -9.39 -6.67
C SER A 25 -13.45 -8.89 -7.56
N VAL A 26 -12.70 -7.90 -7.07
CA VAL A 26 -11.47 -7.44 -7.71
C VAL A 26 -10.35 -7.45 -6.69
N GLY A 27 -9.24 -8.13 -7.00
CA GLY A 27 -8.09 -8.23 -6.10
C GLY A 27 -8.40 -8.95 -4.79
N GLY A 28 -9.30 -9.94 -4.80
CA GLY A 28 -9.63 -10.77 -3.64
C GLY A 28 -10.61 -10.16 -2.63
N LEU A 29 -11.28 -9.07 -3.00
CA LEU A 29 -12.34 -8.45 -2.20
C LEU A 29 -13.58 -8.24 -3.06
N THR A 30 -14.75 -8.61 -2.51
CA THR A 30 -16.05 -8.16 -3.03
C THR A 30 -16.16 -6.63 -2.94
N GLN A 31 -16.93 -6.00 -3.82
CA GLN A 31 -17.04 -4.53 -3.82
C GLN A 31 -17.60 -3.99 -2.52
N VAL A 32 -18.64 -4.61 -1.98
CA VAL A 32 -19.23 -4.19 -0.70
C VAL A 32 -18.17 -4.19 0.40
N ARG A 33 -17.35 -5.24 0.47
CA ARG A 33 -16.26 -5.33 1.45
C ARG A 33 -15.19 -4.28 1.21
N ARG A 34 -14.89 -3.96 -0.05
CA ARG A 34 -13.96 -2.89 -0.43
C ARG A 34 -14.49 -1.52 0.00
N LEU A 35 -15.75 -1.21 -0.26
CA LEU A 35 -16.38 0.06 0.07
C LEU A 35 -16.45 0.25 1.59
N VAL A 36 -16.92 -0.76 2.34
CA VAL A 36 -16.93 -0.73 3.81
C VAL A 36 -15.52 -0.48 4.36
N ARG A 37 -14.50 -1.24 3.91
CA ARG A 37 -13.12 -1.03 4.34
C ARG A 37 -12.58 0.36 4.00
N SER A 38 -13.02 0.92 2.88
CA SER A 38 -12.63 2.27 2.47
C SER A 38 -13.21 3.31 3.43
N CYS A 39 -14.50 3.21 3.77
CA CYS A 39 -15.13 4.08 4.78
C CYS A 39 -14.42 4.00 6.14
N LEU A 40 -14.17 2.78 6.63
CA LEU A 40 -13.46 2.56 7.90
C LEU A 40 -12.06 3.18 7.91
N LYS A 41 -11.30 3.03 6.82
CA LYS A 41 -9.97 3.64 6.68
C LYS A 41 -10.02 5.16 6.64
N SER A 42 -11.10 5.73 6.09
CA SER A 42 -11.34 7.18 6.10
C SER A 42 -11.89 7.70 7.44
N GLY A 43 -12.03 6.84 8.45
CA GLY A 43 -12.47 7.21 9.80
C GLY A 43 -14.00 7.24 9.99
N ILE A 44 -14.76 6.66 9.06
CA ILE A 44 -16.22 6.55 9.16
C ILE A 44 -16.55 5.19 9.78
N ASP A 45 -17.16 5.21 10.96
CA ASP A 45 -17.43 4.04 11.80
C ASP A 45 -18.92 3.66 11.88
N ASP A 46 -19.83 4.48 11.36
CA ASP A 46 -21.24 4.13 11.22
C ASP A 46 -21.63 4.04 9.73
N ILE A 47 -21.86 2.82 9.26
CA ILE A 47 -22.05 2.50 7.83
C ILE A 47 -23.40 1.81 7.65
N THR A 48 -24.22 2.35 6.75
CA THR A 48 -25.48 1.73 6.32
C THR A 48 -25.31 1.16 4.93
N VAL A 49 -25.66 -0.11 4.73
CA VAL A 49 -25.64 -0.77 3.42
C VAL A 49 -27.09 -1.01 3.00
N VAL A 50 -27.49 -0.38 1.90
CA VAL A 50 -28.82 -0.49 1.32
C VAL A 50 -28.77 -1.56 0.23
N SER A 51 -29.56 -2.62 0.38
CA SER A 51 -29.62 -3.71 -0.58
C SER A 51 -30.94 -4.47 -0.46
N THR A 52 -31.38 -5.10 -1.55
CA THR A 52 -32.48 -6.08 -1.54
C THR A 52 -32.01 -7.47 -1.11
N ALA A 53 -30.69 -7.71 -1.07
CA ALA A 53 -30.12 -8.99 -0.66
C ALA A 53 -30.46 -9.29 0.80
N SER A 54 -30.67 -10.57 1.11
CA SER A 54 -30.91 -11.01 2.49
C SER A 54 -29.75 -10.62 3.42
N GLU A 55 -30.09 -10.25 4.65
CA GLU A 55 -29.10 -9.89 5.67
C GLU A 55 -28.08 -11.01 5.91
N SER A 56 -28.50 -12.27 5.84
CA SER A 56 -27.61 -13.44 5.93
C SER A 56 -26.57 -13.49 4.81
N THR A 57 -26.90 -13.02 3.60
CA THR A 57 -25.96 -12.95 2.47
C THR A 57 -24.98 -11.80 2.66
N LEU A 58 -25.46 -10.64 3.08
CA LEU A 58 -24.60 -9.49 3.38
C LEU A 58 -23.64 -9.78 4.54
N ARG A 59 -24.09 -10.45 5.60
CA ARG A 59 -23.25 -10.88 6.74
C ARG A 59 -22.19 -11.91 6.35
N ARG A 60 -22.45 -12.78 5.36
CA ARG A 60 -21.42 -13.67 4.80
C ARG A 60 -20.32 -12.89 4.07
N MET A 61 -20.66 -11.81 3.38
CA MET A 61 -19.71 -10.95 2.66
C MET A 61 -18.95 -9.98 3.59
N LEU A 62 -19.62 -9.54 4.65
CA LEU A 62 -19.13 -8.62 5.68
C LEU A 62 -19.16 -9.29 7.06
N PRO A 63 -18.28 -10.27 7.32
CA PRO A 63 -18.20 -10.87 8.64
C PRO A 63 -17.72 -9.85 9.67
N GLU A 64 -18.05 -10.03 10.95
CA GLU A 64 -17.71 -9.10 12.05
C GLU A 64 -16.22 -8.76 12.15
N SER A 65 -15.35 -9.69 11.72
CA SER A 65 -13.90 -9.42 11.57
C SER A 65 -13.55 -8.24 10.64
N VAL A 66 -14.48 -7.80 9.79
CA VAL A 66 -14.33 -6.64 8.89
C VAL A 66 -14.86 -5.36 9.54
N SER A 67 -15.92 -5.44 10.35
CA SER A 67 -16.49 -4.27 11.03
C SER A 67 -15.62 -3.83 12.20
N GLY A 68 -14.98 -4.77 12.92
CA GLY A 68 -14.35 -4.43 14.19
C GLY A 68 -15.38 -3.80 15.12
N ASP A 69 -15.04 -2.63 15.69
CA ASP A 69 -15.93 -1.87 16.58
C ASP A 69 -16.95 -0.98 15.82
N ALA A 70 -16.89 -0.94 14.49
CA ALA A 70 -17.77 -0.11 13.67
C ALA A 70 -19.19 -0.68 13.59
N LYS A 71 -20.17 0.20 13.56
CA LYS A 71 -21.59 -0.15 13.40
C LYS A 71 -21.92 -0.30 11.93
N ILE A 72 -22.28 -1.52 11.51
CA ILE A 72 -22.77 -1.79 10.16
C ILE A 72 -24.26 -2.14 10.23
N THR A 73 -25.08 -1.34 9.57
CA THR A 73 -26.53 -1.54 9.49
C THR A 73 -26.92 -1.97 8.08
N PHE A 74 -27.80 -2.97 7.96
CA PHE A 74 -28.35 -3.41 6.67
C PHE A 74 -29.79 -2.95 6.56
N THR A 75 -30.15 -2.31 5.44
CA THR A 75 -31.51 -1.81 5.21
C THR A 75 -31.99 -2.13 3.81
N ALA A 76 -33.31 -2.27 3.66
CA ALA A 76 -33.96 -2.44 2.36
C ALA A 76 -34.21 -1.07 1.71
N PRO A 77 -34.43 -1.02 0.38
CA PRO A 77 -34.92 0.19 -0.28
C PRO A 77 -36.23 0.68 0.33
N GLY A 78 -36.49 1.98 0.31
CA GLY A 78 -37.72 2.59 0.80
C GLY A 78 -37.89 2.61 2.33
N THR A 79 -36.91 2.10 3.11
CA THR A 79 -36.92 2.29 4.57
C THR A 79 -36.58 3.73 4.91
N VAL A 80 -37.29 4.32 5.88
CA VAL A 80 -36.95 5.65 6.42
C VAL A 80 -35.52 5.60 6.95
N PHE A 81 -34.65 6.44 6.38
CA PHE A 81 -33.34 6.69 6.98
C PHE A 81 -33.61 7.43 8.28
N ALA A 82 -33.56 6.73 9.41
CA ALA A 82 -33.74 7.37 10.71
C ALA A 82 -32.74 8.53 10.79
N GLU A 83 -33.24 9.76 10.98
CA GLU A 83 -32.41 10.91 11.31
C GLU A 83 -31.52 10.49 12.49
N ARG A 84 -30.26 10.18 12.19
CA ARG A 84 -29.32 9.85 13.24
C ARG A 84 -29.08 11.14 14.00
N ASP A 85 -29.09 11.08 15.33
CA ASP A 85 -28.90 12.17 16.30
C ASP A 85 -27.62 13.03 16.12
N ARG A 86 -26.85 12.82 15.05
CA ARG A 86 -25.63 13.54 14.72
C ARG A 86 -25.87 14.28 13.41
N GLY A 87 -26.18 15.57 13.48
CA GLY A 87 -26.39 16.47 12.33
C GLY A 87 -25.14 16.70 11.48
N GLY A 88 -24.60 15.63 10.89
CA GLY A 88 -23.43 15.62 10.03
C GLY A 88 -23.74 15.05 8.66
N LYS A 89 -22.97 15.49 7.66
CA LYS A 89 -23.09 15.01 6.28
C LYS A 89 -22.87 13.51 6.15
N VAL A 90 -23.58 12.92 5.20
CA VAL A 90 -23.55 11.50 4.86
C VAL A 90 -22.75 11.30 3.57
N LEU A 91 -21.79 10.36 3.60
CA LEU A 91 -21.05 9.92 2.41
C LEU A 91 -21.84 8.83 1.70
N ILE A 92 -22.26 9.07 0.46
CA ILE A 92 -22.94 8.09 -0.38
C ILE A 92 -21.92 7.45 -1.34
N LEU A 93 -21.88 6.11 -1.38
CA LEU A 93 -21.04 5.33 -2.31
C LEU A 93 -21.88 4.26 -3.02
N GLN A 94 -21.75 4.13 -4.34
CA GLN A 94 -22.37 3.06 -5.12
C GLN A 94 -21.56 1.76 -5.07
N ALA A 95 -22.26 0.63 -5.08
CA ALA A 95 -21.66 -0.70 -5.12
C ALA A 95 -20.73 -0.93 -6.31
N ASN A 96 -20.97 -0.27 -7.44
CA ASN A 96 -20.13 -0.39 -8.63
C ASN A 96 -19.00 0.64 -8.70
N LEU A 97 -18.86 1.53 -7.72
CA LEU A 97 -17.78 2.52 -7.74
C LEU A 97 -16.44 1.87 -7.38
N PHE A 98 -15.45 2.09 -8.25
CA PHE A 98 -14.05 1.76 -7.97
C PHE A 98 -13.18 3.03 -7.91
N PHE A 99 -12.37 3.18 -6.87
CA PHE A 99 -11.52 4.35 -6.68
C PHE A 99 -10.20 4.03 -5.96
N GLN A 100 -9.26 4.96 -6.03
CA GLN A 100 -8.06 4.97 -5.18
C GLN A 100 -8.35 5.67 -3.85
N MET A 101 -7.89 5.11 -2.73
CA MET A 101 -8.12 5.67 -1.39
C MET A 101 -7.76 7.16 -1.24
N PRO A 102 -6.61 7.66 -1.77
CA PRO A 102 -6.28 9.08 -1.67
C PRO A 102 -7.31 10.01 -2.32
N LEU A 103 -8.04 9.54 -3.34
CA LEU A 103 -9.11 10.31 -3.96
C LEU A 103 -10.30 10.46 -3.03
N LEU A 104 -10.70 9.38 -2.35
CA LEU A 104 -11.79 9.42 -1.38
C LEU A 104 -11.45 10.32 -0.19
N GLU A 105 -10.24 10.17 0.37
CA GLU A 105 -9.77 11.01 1.48
C GLU A 105 -9.75 12.49 1.11
N LYS A 106 -9.29 12.81 -0.11
CA LYS A 106 -9.28 14.18 -0.63
C LYS A 106 -10.70 14.71 -0.84
N PHE A 107 -11.59 13.90 -1.43
CA PHE A 107 -12.99 14.25 -1.63
C PHE A 107 -13.71 14.55 -0.31
N ILE A 108 -13.51 13.73 0.72
CA ILE A 108 -14.07 13.96 2.06
C ILE A 108 -13.52 15.25 2.68
N LYS A 109 -12.20 15.48 2.56
CA LYS A 109 -11.52 16.63 3.17
C LYS A 109 -11.87 17.96 2.49
N GLU A 110 -12.02 17.95 1.17
CA GLU A 110 -12.29 19.14 0.35
C GLU A 110 -13.79 19.38 0.12
N SER A 111 -14.66 18.52 0.70
CA SER A 111 -16.10 18.72 0.69
C SER A 111 -16.46 20.08 1.30
N PRO A 112 -17.42 20.82 0.70
CA PRO A 112 -17.87 22.10 1.24
C PRO A 112 -18.45 21.92 2.65
N SER A 113 -18.41 22.98 3.46
CA SER A 113 -18.98 22.98 4.82
C SER A 113 -20.51 22.97 4.83
N THR A 114 -21.15 23.59 3.83
CA THR A 114 -22.61 23.64 3.64
C THR A 114 -23.00 23.03 2.28
N GLY A 115 -24.17 22.39 2.22
CA GLY A 115 -24.68 21.77 0.98
C GLY A 115 -23.99 20.43 0.64
N GLY A 116 -24.10 20.00 -0.61
CA GLY A 116 -23.54 18.72 -1.06
C GLY A 116 -22.40 18.84 -2.07
N ALA A 117 -21.68 17.73 -2.27
CA ALA A 117 -20.70 17.55 -3.32
C ALA A 117 -20.91 16.22 -4.05
N VAL A 118 -20.69 16.19 -5.37
CA VAL A 118 -20.70 14.97 -6.18
C VAL A 118 -19.34 14.81 -6.85
N LEU A 119 -18.80 13.60 -6.82
CA LEU A 119 -17.54 13.27 -7.46
C LEU A 119 -17.74 13.17 -8.98
N MET A 120 -16.92 13.89 -9.74
CA MET A 120 -17.00 13.96 -11.20
C MET A 120 -15.74 13.40 -11.86
N LYS A 121 -15.93 12.59 -12.90
CA LYS A 121 -14.87 12.15 -13.81
C LYS A 121 -14.73 13.15 -14.96
N THR A 122 -13.54 13.69 -15.11
CA THR A 122 -13.14 14.47 -16.29
C THR A 122 -12.94 13.52 -17.47
N SER A 123 -13.72 13.71 -18.54
CA SER A 123 -13.49 13.07 -19.84
C SER A 123 -12.77 14.05 -20.77
N GLU A 124 -12.13 13.54 -21.82
CA GLU A 124 -11.58 14.36 -22.92
C GLU A 124 -12.63 15.32 -23.46
N ASN A 125 -12.16 16.48 -23.95
CA ASN A 125 -13.01 17.49 -24.58
C ASN A 125 -13.79 16.86 -25.75
N ASP A 126 -15.05 17.26 -25.91
CA ASP A 126 -15.79 16.91 -27.11
C ASP A 126 -15.15 17.56 -28.35
N SER A 127 -15.68 17.24 -29.54
CA SER A 127 -15.26 17.85 -30.81
C SER A 127 -15.42 19.37 -30.88
N THR A 128 -16.12 19.98 -29.92
CA THR A 128 -16.35 21.44 -29.80
C THR A 128 -15.46 22.11 -28.75
N GLY A 129 -14.62 21.35 -28.04
CA GLY A 129 -13.75 21.87 -26.98
C GLY A 129 -14.44 21.99 -25.62
N THR A 130 -15.68 21.52 -25.48
CA THR A 130 -16.43 21.56 -24.22
C THR A 130 -16.03 20.37 -23.37
N LYS A 131 -15.64 20.63 -22.12
CA LYS A 131 -15.21 19.61 -21.16
C LYS A 131 -16.40 18.75 -20.73
N ILE A 132 -16.43 17.48 -21.12
CA ILE A 132 -17.48 16.54 -20.70
C ILE A 132 -17.13 16.01 -19.30
N THR A 133 -17.94 16.36 -18.29
CA THR A 133 -17.87 15.75 -16.96
C THR A 133 -18.97 14.70 -16.81
N LYS A 134 -18.61 13.53 -16.25
CA LYS A 134 -19.57 12.46 -15.95
C LYS A 134 -19.60 12.21 -14.45
N PRO A 135 -20.78 12.09 -13.81
CA PRO A 135 -20.85 11.79 -12.39
C PRO A 135 -20.30 10.40 -12.10
N LEU A 136 -19.62 10.28 -10.97
CA LEU A 136 -19.18 9.03 -10.38
C LEU A 136 -20.10 8.67 -9.21
N GLY A 137 -20.14 7.39 -8.87
CA GLY A 137 -20.90 6.82 -7.76
C GLY A 137 -20.53 7.27 -6.35
N ALA A 138 -20.04 8.50 -6.15
CA ALA A 138 -19.74 9.06 -4.83
C ALA A 138 -20.34 10.46 -4.67
N ALA A 139 -21.01 10.69 -3.55
CA ALA A 139 -21.56 12.00 -3.17
C ALA A 139 -21.44 12.23 -1.66
N ILE A 140 -21.45 13.49 -1.25
CA ILE A 140 -21.51 13.92 0.15
C ILE A 140 -22.68 14.86 0.26
N VAL A 141 -23.64 14.56 1.13
CA VAL A 141 -24.89 15.33 1.24
C VAL A 141 -25.35 15.48 2.67
N GLU A 142 -26.28 16.39 2.89
CA GLU A 142 -27.00 16.50 4.16
C GLU A 142 -27.98 15.32 4.33
N PRO A 143 -28.33 14.92 5.55
CA PRO A 143 -29.17 13.74 5.82
C PRO A 143 -30.54 13.77 5.12
N GLU A 144 -31.15 14.94 4.94
CA GLU A 144 -32.46 15.11 4.31
C GLU A 144 -32.45 14.61 2.86
N ALA A 145 -31.31 14.79 2.17
CA ALA A 145 -31.10 14.34 0.80
C ALA A 145 -31.13 12.82 0.62
N VAL A 146 -30.88 12.09 1.71
CA VAL A 146 -30.79 10.62 1.68
C VAL A 146 -32.16 9.99 1.51
N ALA A 147 -33.21 10.58 2.10
CA ALA A 147 -34.57 10.04 2.03
C ALA A 147 -35.04 9.90 0.57
N ASP A 148 -34.87 10.97 -0.21
CA ASP A 148 -35.21 11.02 -1.64
C ASP A 148 -34.48 9.97 -2.49
N LEU A 149 -33.26 9.60 -2.08
CA LEU A 149 -32.48 8.57 -2.78
C LEU A 149 -33.00 7.16 -2.46
N LEU A 150 -33.42 6.91 -1.22
CA LEU A 150 -33.84 5.58 -0.79
C LEU A 150 -35.19 5.16 -1.40
N GLU A 151 -36.02 6.10 -1.85
CA GLU A 151 -37.32 5.81 -2.46
C GLU A 151 -37.21 4.95 -3.72
N ASP A 152 -36.33 5.32 -4.66
CA ASP A 152 -36.18 4.63 -5.95
C ASP A 152 -34.77 4.08 -6.19
N CYS A 153 -33.81 4.39 -5.31
CA CYS A 153 -32.39 4.04 -5.45
C CYS A 153 -31.82 4.37 -6.84
N ASN A 154 -32.36 5.39 -7.51
CA ASN A 154 -31.93 5.80 -8.83
C ASN A 154 -31.02 7.04 -8.73
N LEU A 155 -29.72 6.78 -8.63
CA LEU A 155 -28.75 7.85 -8.38
C LEU A 155 -28.64 8.84 -9.55
N SER A 156 -28.91 8.41 -10.78
CA SER A 156 -28.90 9.28 -11.96
C SER A 156 -29.98 10.36 -11.88
N ARG A 157 -31.20 9.94 -11.50
CA ARG A 157 -32.34 10.83 -11.26
C ARG A 157 -32.10 11.70 -10.04
N TRP A 158 -31.57 11.12 -8.96
CA TRP A 158 -31.28 11.83 -7.73
C TRP A 158 -30.22 12.92 -7.94
N VAL A 159 -29.05 12.61 -8.52
CA VAL A 159 -28.02 13.61 -8.86
C VAL A 159 -28.55 14.64 -9.84
N GLY A 160 -29.41 14.24 -10.79
CA GLY A 160 -30.06 15.19 -11.71
C GLY A 160 -30.89 16.25 -10.98
N ARG A 161 -31.72 15.84 -10.00
CA ARG A 161 -32.45 16.76 -9.13
C ARG A 161 -31.50 17.64 -8.31
N TYR A 162 -30.53 17.01 -7.68
CA TYR A 162 -29.61 17.65 -6.74
C TYR A 162 -28.60 18.60 -7.41
N ARG A 163 -28.22 18.37 -8.68
CA ARG A 163 -27.43 19.31 -9.48
C ARG A 163 -28.18 20.61 -9.75
N MET A 164 -29.49 20.53 -9.97
CA MET A 164 -30.33 21.72 -10.18
C MET A 164 -30.43 22.59 -8.92
N GLU A 165 -30.14 22.01 -7.75
CA GLU A 165 -30.11 22.70 -6.44
C GLU A 165 -28.75 23.32 -6.09
N GLY A 166 -27.75 23.24 -6.98
CA GLY A 166 -26.47 23.95 -6.83
C GLY A 166 -25.37 23.22 -6.06
N ILE A 167 -25.33 21.88 -6.16
CA ILE A 167 -24.26 21.06 -5.55
C ILE A 167 -22.88 21.32 -6.16
N THR A 168 -21.84 21.18 -5.33
CA THR A 168 -20.45 21.32 -5.76
C THR A 168 -19.98 20.10 -6.55
N GLU A 169 -19.48 20.32 -7.76
CA GLU A 169 -18.85 19.29 -8.57
C GLU A 169 -17.37 19.15 -8.24
N TYR A 170 -16.99 18.01 -7.68
CA TYR A 170 -15.60 17.73 -7.34
C TYR A 170 -14.93 17.00 -8.50
N GLU A 171 -14.10 17.71 -9.25
CA GLU A 171 -13.33 17.11 -10.34
C GLU A 171 -12.15 16.30 -9.79
N ASN A 172 -12.02 15.07 -10.27
CA ASN A 172 -10.84 14.26 -9.98
C ASN A 172 -9.55 14.96 -10.48
N SER A 173 -8.58 15.16 -9.59
CA SER A 173 -7.29 15.78 -9.91
C SER A 173 -6.38 14.90 -10.77
N GLU A 174 -5.48 15.52 -11.55
CA GLU A 174 -4.52 14.82 -12.40
C GLU A 174 -3.75 13.71 -11.63
N GLY A 175 -3.90 12.47 -12.09
CA GLY A 175 -3.15 11.32 -11.61
C GLY A 175 -3.86 10.40 -10.60
N LEU A 176 -4.97 10.85 -9.99
CA LEU A 176 -5.86 9.99 -9.20
C LEU A 176 -6.95 9.40 -10.10
N TYR A 177 -7.52 8.25 -9.76
CA TYR A 177 -8.47 7.56 -10.64
C TYR A 177 -9.68 6.99 -9.88
N ALA A 178 -10.85 7.19 -10.47
CA ALA A 178 -12.11 6.53 -10.14
C ALA A 178 -12.92 6.21 -11.40
N ILE A 179 -13.72 5.14 -11.32
CA ILE A 179 -14.57 4.65 -12.40
C ILE A 179 -15.80 3.94 -11.81
N ASN A 180 -16.95 4.13 -12.46
CA ASN A 180 -18.12 3.28 -12.25
C ASN A 180 -17.92 2.01 -13.06
N LEU A 181 -17.94 0.87 -12.40
CA LEU A 181 -17.79 -0.43 -13.04
C LEU A 181 -19.06 -0.76 -13.82
N ASP A 182 -18.88 -1.25 -15.03
CA ASP A 182 -19.88 -1.88 -15.87
C ASP A 182 -19.43 -3.32 -16.22
N ALA A 183 -20.26 -4.07 -16.93
CA ALA A 183 -19.97 -5.45 -17.32
C ALA A 183 -18.70 -5.58 -18.20
N GLU A 184 -18.34 -4.54 -18.97
CA GLU A 184 -17.17 -4.52 -19.86
C GLU A 184 -15.89 -4.04 -19.16
N SER A 185 -16.03 -3.28 -18.07
CA SER A 185 -14.96 -2.58 -17.34
C SER A 185 -14.17 -3.49 -16.40
N PHE A 186 -14.46 -4.79 -16.34
CA PHE A 186 -13.72 -5.76 -15.52
C PHE A 186 -12.21 -5.75 -15.82
N SER A 187 -11.86 -5.76 -17.11
CA SER A 187 -10.48 -5.69 -17.57
C SER A 187 -9.83 -4.35 -17.21
N GLY A 188 -10.61 -3.26 -17.26
CA GLY A 188 -10.20 -1.93 -16.84
C GLY A 188 -9.89 -1.86 -15.34
N ALA A 189 -10.75 -2.42 -14.49
CA ALA A 189 -10.59 -2.44 -13.04
C ALA A 189 -9.35 -3.22 -12.59
N ARG A 190 -9.13 -4.42 -13.16
CA ARG A 190 -7.91 -5.21 -12.89
C ARG A 190 -6.64 -4.46 -13.30
N ARG A 191 -6.64 -3.83 -14.48
CA ARG A 191 -5.53 -3.02 -14.97
C ARG A 191 -5.29 -1.80 -14.08
N LEU A 192 -6.36 -1.19 -13.59
CA LEU A 192 -6.29 -0.05 -12.68
C LEU A 192 -5.63 -0.41 -11.35
N ILE A 193 -6.09 -1.51 -10.74
CA ILE A 193 -5.52 -2.05 -9.52
C ILE A 193 -4.04 -2.37 -9.71
N ALA A 194 -3.71 -3.10 -10.76
CA ALA A 194 -2.33 -3.44 -11.13
C ALA A 194 -1.45 -2.19 -11.26
N SER A 195 -1.95 -1.15 -11.93
CA SER A 195 -1.21 0.10 -12.12
C SER A 195 -1.03 0.88 -10.81
N THR A 196 -2.03 0.86 -9.92
CA THR A 196 -1.98 1.57 -8.64
C THR A 196 -1.01 0.89 -7.67
N VAL A 197 -1.08 -0.43 -7.60
CA VAL A 197 -0.23 -1.25 -6.73
C VAL A 197 1.22 -1.26 -7.22
N GLY A 198 1.44 -1.27 -8.55
CA GLY A 198 2.79 -1.26 -9.14
C GLY A 198 3.49 0.11 -9.09
N LYS A 199 2.75 1.23 -9.11
CA LYS A 199 3.31 2.60 -9.11
C LYS A 199 4.00 2.99 -7.80
N THR A 200 3.76 2.30 -6.69
CA THR A 200 4.43 2.57 -5.40
C THR A 200 5.90 2.12 -5.38
N SER A 201 6.35 1.40 -6.42
CA SER A 201 7.70 0.88 -6.51
C SER A 201 8.67 1.91 -7.05
N THR A 202 9.67 2.25 -6.24
CA THR A 202 10.73 3.17 -6.63
C THR A 202 11.97 2.38 -7.09
N GLY A 203 12.50 2.72 -8.28
CA GLY A 203 13.68 2.09 -8.88
C GLY A 203 13.38 1.20 -10.08
N TRP A 204 14.31 1.17 -11.05
CA TRP A 204 14.12 0.48 -12.34
C TRP A 204 13.94 -1.03 -12.19
N ILE A 205 14.80 -1.71 -11.42
CA ILE A 205 14.70 -3.16 -11.19
C ILE A 205 13.40 -3.52 -10.48
N ALA A 206 13.05 -2.74 -9.45
CA ALA A 206 11.82 -2.94 -8.70
C ALA A 206 10.57 -2.85 -9.60
N LYS A 207 10.55 -1.92 -10.57
CA LYS A 207 9.42 -1.71 -11.48
C LYS A 207 9.41 -2.68 -12.66
N ASN A 208 10.57 -2.94 -13.27
CA ASN A 208 10.67 -3.62 -14.55
C ASN A 208 10.92 -5.12 -14.44
N ILE A 209 11.47 -5.58 -13.32
CA ILE A 209 11.79 -7.00 -13.07
C ILE A 209 10.93 -7.50 -11.90
N ASN A 210 11.21 -7.04 -10.68
CA ASN A 210 10.59 -7.61 -9.48
C ASN A 210 9.07 -7.41 -9.48
N GLY A 211 8.57 -6.23 -9.84
CA GLY A 211 7.13 -5.95 -9.94
C GLY A 211 6.40 -6.76 -11.01
N LYS A 212 7.07 -7.14 -12.11
CA LYS A 212 6.48 -8.02 -13.12
C LYS A 212 6.33 -9.46 -12.63
N LEU A 213 7.20 -9.88 -11.71
CA LEU A 213 7.18 -11.21 -11.11
C LEU A 213 6.28 -11.27 -9.87
N SER A 214 6.31 -10.26 -9.01
CA SER A 214 5.55 -10.22 -7.76
C SER A 214 4.06 -9.99 -8.02
N LEU A 215 3.68 -9.10 -8.94
CA LEU A 215 2.27 -8.73 -9.10
C LEU A 215 1.34 -9.89 -9.50
N PRO A 216 1.70 -10.79 -10.43
CA PRO A 216 0.89 -11.98 -10.71
C PRO A 216 0.74 -12.87 -9.48
N ILE A 217 1.81 -13.07 -8.70
CA ILE A 217 1.81 -13.84 -7.45
C ILE A 217 0.89 -13.17 -6.42
N SER A 218 1.01 -11.86 -6.23
CA SER A 218 0.18 -11.06 -5.33
C SER A 218 -1.30 -11.12 -5.70
N LEU A 219 -1.65 -11.02 -6.98
CA LEU A 219 -3.03 -11.17 -7.46
C LEU A 219 -3.55 -12.58 -7.21
N TRP A 220 -2.73 -13.60 -7.48
CA TRP A 220 -3.11 -14.98 -7.23
C TRP A 220 -3.34 -15.24 -5.73
N LEU A 221 -2.42 -14.81 -4.86
CA LEU A 221 -2.54 -14.90 -3.41
C LEU A 221 -3.77 -14.13 -2.91
N ALA A 222 -3.99 -12.93 -3.43
CA ALA A 222 -5.12 -12.11 -2.99
C ALA A 222 -6.45 -12.75 -3.36
N CYS A 223 -6.60 -13.27 -4.58
CA CYS A 223 -7.85 -13.83 -5.09
C CYS A 223 -8.13 -15.26 -4.63
N ASN A 224 -7.11 -16.09 -4.42
CA ASN A 224 -7.29 -17.53 -4.18
C ASN A 224 -7.01 -17.95 -2.73
N THR A 225 -6.49 -17.05 -1.88
CA THR A 225 -6.14 -17.39 -0.50
C THR A 225 -6.67 -16.37 0.51
N SER A 226 -6.94 -16.84 1.71
CA SER A 226 -7.28 -16.01 2.88
C SER A 226 -6.03 -15.47 3.60
N LEU A 227 -4.83 -15.64 3.04
CA LEU A 227 -3.58 -15.20 3.65
C LEU A 227 -3.57 -13.69 3.89
N THR A 228 -3.12 -13.31 5.08
CA THR A 228 -2.89 -11.92 5.48
C THR A 228 -1.49 -11.47 5.01
N PRO A 229 -1.24 -10.16 4.88
CA PRO A 229 0.09 -9.65 4.55
C PRO A 229 1.18 -10.22 5.48
N ASN A 230 0.94 -10.23 6.80
CA ASN A 230 1.91 -10.76 7.76
C ASN A 230 2.19 -12.26 7.57
N HIS A 231 1.19 -13.06 7.18
CA HIS A 231 1.43 -14.47 6.84
C HIS A 231 2.34 -14.60 5.62
N ILE A 232 2.19 -13.71 4.64
CA ILE A 232 3.03 -13.68 3.43
C ILE A 232 4.47 -13.30 3.81
N SER A 233 4.68 -12.29 4.66
CA SER A 233 6.03 -11.91 5.14
C SER A 233 6.73 -13.09 5.83
N VAL A 234 6.02 -13.79 6.73
CA VAL A 234 6.56 -14.97 7.43
C VAL A 234 6.84 -16.11 6.44
N LEU A 235 5.93 -16.37 5.50
CA LEU A 235 6.12 -17.41 4.50
C LEU A 235 7.32 -17.11 3.61
N THR A 236 7.49 -15.87 3.16
CA THR A 236 8.67 -15.40 2.40
C THR A 236 9.96 -15.72 3.13
N ASN A 237 10.03 -15.42 4.43
CA ASN A 237 11.20 -15.75 5.23
C ASN A 237 11.44 -17.27 5.32
N ILE A 238 10.39 -18.08 5.46
CA ILE A 238 10.54 -19.55 5.52
C ILE A 238 10.98 -20.13 4.17
N VAL A 239 10.39 -19.70 3.06
CA VAL A 239 10.62 -20.33 1.73
C VAL A 239 11.80 -19.74 0.98
N ALA A 240 12.29 -18.56 1.35
CA ALA A 240 13.40 -17.90 0.66
C ALA A 240 14.48 -17.39 1.62
N GLY A 241 14.11 -16.77 2.75
CA GLY A 241 15.08 -16.26 3.74
C GLY A 241 15.91 -17.36 4.41
N VAL A 242 15.26 -18.39 4.95
CA VAL A 242 15.93 -19.53 5.60
C VAL A 242 16.78 -20.33 4.60
N PRO A 243 16.28 -20.71 3.41
CA PRO A 243 17.11 -21.35 2.38
C PRO A 243 18.30 -20.50 1.94
N CYS A 244 18.16 -19.17 1.86
CA CYS A 244 19.27 -18.27 1.61
C CYS A 244 20.39 -18.44 2.65
N ILE A 245 20.05 -18.38 3.93
CA ILE A 245 21.00 -18.54 5.04
C ILE A 245 21.66 -19.93 4.99
N ILE A 246 20.87 -20.99 4.84
CA ILE A 246 21.37 -22.37 4.78
C ILE A 246 22.33 -22.54 3.60
N ALA A 247 21.99 -22.04 2.41
CA ALA A 247 22.83 -22.15 1.23
C ALA A 247 24.19 -21.43 1.43
N TYR A 248 24.19 -20.24 2.04
CA TYR A 248 25.45 -19.56 2.39
C TYR A 248 26.24 -20.31 3.46
N LEU A 249 25.59 -20.95 4.44
CA LEU A 249 26.30 -21.74 5.46
C LEU A 249 26.85 -23.07 4.95
N THR A 250 26.29 -23.63 3.88
CA THR A 250 26.62 -24.98 3.36
C THR A 250 27.53 -24.98 2.13
N GLY A 251 28.14 -23.83 1.79
CA GLY A 251 29.12 -23.75 0.72
C GLY A 251 28.54 -23.41 -0.66
N TYR A 252 27.28 -23.01 -0.76
CA TYR A 252 26.59 -22.73 -2.03
C TYR A 252 26.24 -21.24 -2.18
N PRO A 253 27.22 -20.34 -2.42
CA PRO A 253 27.00 -18.90 -2.43
C PRO A 253 26.10 -18.45 -3.59
N PHE A 254 26.17 -19.13 -4.74
CA PHE A 254 25.29 -18.87 -5.87
C PHE A 254 23.82 -19.14 -5.51
N LEU A 255 23.55 -20.29 -4.89
CA LEU A 255 22.20 -20.66 -4.48
C LEU A 255 21.69 -19.71 -3.37
N GLY A 256 22.56 -19.32 -2.44
CA GLY A 256 22.26 -18.29 -1.44
C GLY A 256 21.85 -16.97 -2.07
N ALA A 257 22.57 -16.50 -3.10
CA ALA A 257 22.23 -15.29 -3.82
C ALA A 257 20.90 -15.40 -4.60
N VAL A 258 20.63 -16.56 -5.20
CA VAL A 258 19.34 -16.83 -5.87
C VAL A 258 18.18 -16.76 -4.87
N PHE A 259 18.30 -17.41 -3.70
CA PHE A 259 17.27 -17.34 -2.67
C PHE A 259 17.11 -15.93 -2.09
N MET A 260 18.18 -15.15 -1.95
CA MET A 260 18.09 -13.74 -1.58
C MET A 260 17.29 -12.92 -2.60
N GLN A 261 17.51 -13.16 -3.90
CA GLN A 261 16.74 -12.50 -4.95
C GLN A 261 15.27 -12.93 -4.94
N ILE A 262 14.98 -14.22 -4.72
CA ILE A 262 13.61 -14.72 -4.56
C ILE A 262 12.95 -14.05 -3.35
N ALA A 263 13.65 -13.98 -2.22
CA ALA A 263 13.16 -13.31 -1.03
C ALA A 263 12.82 -11.84 -1.34
N ALA A 264 13.67 -11.09 -2.04
CA ALA A 264 13.39 -9.71 -2.44
C ALA A 264 12.17 -9.55 -3.38
N ILE A 265 11.86 -10.55 -4.21
CA ILE A 265 10.67 -10.54 -5.06
C ILE A 265 9.41 -10.84 -4.24
N LEU A 266 9.45 -11.89 -3.41
CA LEU A 266 8.30 -12.34 -2.61
C LEU A 266 7.93 -11.36 -1.50
N ASP A 267 8.91 -10.67 -0.95
CA ASP A 267 8.73 -9.58 0.01
C ASP A 267 7.70 -8.56 -0.44
N ARG A 268 7.80 -8.15 -1.71
CA ARG A 268 6.86 -7.18 -2.29
C ARG A 268 5.42 -7.66 -2.27
N CYS A 269 5.20 -8.98 -2.23
CA CYS A 269 3.87 -9.55 -2.31
C CYS A 269 3.03 -9.21 -1.07
N ASP A 270 3.61 -9.07 0.11
CA ASP A 270 2.83 -8.74 1.31
C ASP A 270 2.23 -7.33 1.22
N GLY A 271 3.00 -6.33 0.79
CA GLY A 271 2.58 -4.94 0.66
C GLY A 271 1.67 -4.76 -0.55
N GLU A 272 1.92 -5.48 -1.64
CA GLU A 272 1.01 -5.53 -2.78
C GLU A 272 -0.34 -6.12 -2.37
N VAL A 273 -0.37 -7.25 -1.66
CA VAL A 273 -1.60 -7.87 -1.13
C VAL A 273 -2.27 -6.99 -0.07
N ALA A 274 -1.50 -6.30 0.78
CA ALA A 274 -2.02 -5.35 1.75
C ALA A 274 -2.78 -4.21 1.06
N ARG A 275 -2.25 -3.67 -0.04
CA ARG A 275 -2.93 -2.65 -0.86
C ARG A 275 -4.15 -3.22 -1.57
N LEU A 276 -4.03 -4.40 -2.18
CA LEU A 276 -5.13 -5.06 -2.90
C LEU A 276 -6.35 -5.30 -1.99
N LYS A 277 -6.08 -5.82 -0.79
CA LYS A 277 -7.09 -6.16 0.23
C LYS A 277 -7.40 -5.01 1.20
N LEU A 278 -6.82 -3.82 1.04
CA LEU A 278 -6.96 -2.70 1.99
C LEU A 278 -6.65 -3.10 3.45
N LEU A 279 -5.61 -3.91 3.65
CA LEU A 279 -5.14 -4.43 4.95
C LEU A 279 -3.86 -3.76 5.47
N GLU A 280 -3.42 -2.68 4.83
CA GLU A 280 -2.26 -1.91 5.32
C GLU A 280 -2.53 -1.38 6.73
N THR A 281 -1.62 -1.67 7.65
CA THR A 281 -1.67 -1.20 9.04
C THR A 281 -0.27 -0.80 9.49
N LYS A 282 -0.18 0.14 10.44
CA LYS A 282 1.12 0.54 11.03
C LYS A 282 1.83 -0.62 11.71
N ARG A 283 1.08 -1.51 12.38
CA ARG A 283 1.64 -2.72 12.99
C ARG A 283 2.20 -3.67 11.93
N GLY A 284 1.52 -3.81 10.80
CA GLY A 284 2.01 -4.58 9.66
C GLY A 284 3.34 -4.05 9.11
N GLU A 285 3.49 -2.72 8.97
CA GLU A 285 4.76 -2.12 8.53
C GLU A 285 5.95 -2.48 9.45
N TRP A 286 5.70 -2.58 10.77
CA TRP A 286 6.71 -3.00 11.75
C TRP A 286 7.05 -4.48 11.61
N VAL A 287 6.03 -5.34 11.46
CA VAL A 287 6.24 -6.79 11.28
C VAL A 287 7.05 -7.06 10.01
N ASP A 288 6.69 -6.42 8.91
CA ASP A 288 7.40 -6.44 7.63
C ASP A 288 8.87 -6.02 7.80
N THR A 289 9.10 -4.84 8.39
CA THR A 289 10.45 -4.32 8.62
C THR A 289 11.30 -5.24 9.51
N ILE A 290 10.72 -5.82 10.58
CA ILE A 290 11.45 -6.75 11.45
C ILE A 290 11.76 -8.05 10.69
N SER A 291 10.79 -8.59 9.97
CA SER A 291 10.93 -9.78 9.12
C SER A 291 12.08 -9.61 8.12
N ASP A 292 12.19 -8.44 7.51
CA ASP A 292 13.26 -8.06 6.61
C ASP A 292 14.64 -8.01 7.25
N GLN A 293 14.73 -7.34 8.40
CA GLN A 293 16.00 -7.24 9.11
C GLN A 293 16.50 -8.59 9.62
N LEU A 294 15.61 -9.55 9.90
CA LEU A 294 16.00 -10.91 10.25
C LEU A 294 16.69 -11.62 9.07
N THR A 295 16.13 -11.50 7.86
CA THR A 295 16.74 -12.10 6.66
C THR A 295 18.06 -11.42 6.30
N ILE A 296 18.13 -10.08 6.38
CA ILE A 296 19.37 -9.33 6.14
C ILE A 296 20.43 -9.66 7.21
N GLY A 297 20.05 -9.72 8.48
CA GLY A 297 20.95 -10.09 9.57
C GLY A 297 21.48 -11.51 9.42
N GLY A 298 20.61 -12.46 9.06
CA GLY A 298 21.00 -13.83 8.73
C GLY A 298 21.99 -13.90 7.57
N PHE A 299 21.83 -13.08 6.53
CA PHE A 299 22.78 -12.95 5.44
C PHE A 299 24.12 -12.35 5.88
N VAL A 300 24.10 -11.25 6.65
CA VAL A 300 25.31 -10.59 7.18
C VAL A 300 26.14 -11.54 8.04
N ILE A 301 25.51 -12.51 8.70
CA ILE A 301 26.18 -13.56 9.47
C ILE A 301 26.61 -14.74 8.59
N SER A 302 25.71 -15.26 7.76
CA SER A 302 25.96 -16.50 7.02
C SER A 302 27.00 -16.38 5.91
N VAL A 303 27.16 -15.21 5.27
CA VAL A 303 28.20 -15.00 4.27
C VAL A 303 29.61 -15.11 4.86
N PRO A 304 30.01 -14.34 5.90
CA PRO A 304 31.34 -14.47 6.48
C PRO A 304 31.55 -15.82 7.16
N VAL A 305 30.55 -16.39 7.83
CA VAL A 305 30.67 -17.74 8.42
C VAL A 305 30.86 -18.80 7.33
N GLY A 306 30.06 -18.74 6.27
CA GLY A 306 30.18 -19.63 5.12
C GLY A 306 31.55 -19.53 4.46
N TYR A 307 32.06 -18.31 4.27
CA TYR A 307 33.39 -18.06 3.73
C TYR A 307 34.51 -18.52 4.66
N TYR A 308 34.33 -18.42 5.98
CA TYR A 308 35.29 -18.96 6.95
C TYR A 308 35.41 -20.48 6.86
N ILE A 309 34.28 -21.18 6.67
CA ILE A 309 34.24 -22.66 6.63
C ILE A 309 34.72 -23.19 5.26
N HIS A 310 34.31 -22.56 4.16
CA HIS A 310 34.48 -23.12 2.80
C HIS A 310 35.43 -22.30 1.91
N GLY A 311 35.91 -21.15 2.36
CA GLY A 311 36.74 -20.25 1.58
C GLY A 311 38.22 -20.35 1.90
N ASP A 312 39.02 -19.64 1.10
CA ASP A 312 40.48 -19.75 1.13
C ASP A 312 41.17 -18.81 2.14
N ASN A 313 40.43 -17.89 2.77
CA ASN A 313 41.00 -16.90 3.68
C ASN A 313 40.13 -16.64 4.91
N GLN A 314 40.38 -17.43 5.96
CA GLN A 314 39.69 -17.38 7.23
C GLN A 314 39.85 -16.04 7.97
N HIS A 315 41.05 -15.44 7.91
CA HIS A 315 41.31 -14.16 8.57
C HIS A 315 40.49 -13.03 7.93
N LEU A 316 40.42 -13.01 6.59
CA LEU A 316 39.59 -12.05 5.87
C LEU A 316 38.11 -12.23 6.24
N ALA A 317 37.62 -13.48 6.29
CA ALA A 317 36.26 -13.81 6.69
C ALA A 317 35.92 -13.29 8.09
N LEU A 318 36.80 -13.51 9.07
CA LEU A 318 36.61 -13.07 10.45
C LEU A 318 36.59 -11.55 10.58
N TRP A 319 37.60 -10.86 10.05
CA TRP A 319 37.72 -9.40 10.22
C TRP A 319 36.62 -8.64 9.49
N LEU A 320 36.33 -9.01 8.24
CA LEU A 320 35.25 -8.38 7.49
C LEU A 320 33.87 -8.77 8.04
N GLY A 321 33.72 -10.02 8.50
CA GLY A 321 32.49 -10.47 9.15
C GLY A 321 32.18 -9.71 10.43
N LEU A 322 33.17 -9.54 11.32
CA LEU A 322 33.02 -8.77 12.55
C LEU A 322 32.68 -7.31 12.25
N LEU A 323 33.40 -6.69 11.31
CA LEU A 323 33.12 -5.33 10.86
C LEU A 323 31.68 -5.17 10.34
N ASN A 324 31.25 -6.06 9.45
CA ASN A 324 29.91 -6.05 8.87
C ASN A 324 28.83 -6.19 9.95
N LEU A 325 29.01 -7.12 10.90
CA LEU A 325 28.08 -7.34 11.99
C LEU A 325 28.01 -6.12 12.92
N SER A 326 29.15 -5.53 13.29
CA SER A 326 29.18 -4.32 14.13
C SER A 326 28.47 -3.14 13.47
N ILE A 327 28.73 -2.91 12.17
CA ILE A 327 28.06 -1.86 11.40
C ILE A 327 26.56 -2.13 11.29
N PHE A 328 26.16 -3.36 10.98
CA PHE A 328 24.75 -3.73 10.86
C PHE A 328 23.99 -3.55 12.17
N LEU A 329 24.55 -3.99 13.31
CA LEU A 329 23.94 -3.81 14.63
C LEU A 329 23.80 -2.34 15.00
N PHE A 330 24.85 -1.54 14.76
CA PHE A 330 24.79 -0.09 14.96
C PHE A 330 23.68 0.54 14.10
N PHE A 331 23.64 0.18 12.82
CA PHE A 331 22.64 0.68 11.87
C PHE A 331 21.22 0.32 12.30
N LEU A 332 21.00 -0.92 12.72
CA LEU A 332 19.71 -1.43 13.15
C LEU A 332 19.22 -0.69 14.41
N VAL A 333 20.05 -0.61 15.45
CA VAL A 333 19.71 0.09 16.69
C VAL A 333 19.40 1.55 16.41
N TRP A 334 20.25 2.23 15.64
CA TRP A 334 20.03 3.64 15.32
C TRP A 334 18.76 3.85 14.50
N SER A 335 18.51 3.02 13.48
CA SER A 335 17.32 3.14 12.62
C SER A 335 16.04 2.95 13.42
N PHE A 336 15.99 1.98 14.34
CA PHE A 336 14.83 1.78 15.22
C PHE A 336 14.65 2.95 16.20
N ILE A 337 15.71 3.45 16.82
CA ILE A 337 15.64 4.65 17.68
C ILE A 337 15.12 5.84 16.87
N PHE A 338 15.62 6.01 15.65
CA PHE A 338 15.20 7.09 14.77
C PHE A 338 13.71 6.98 14.42
N MET A 339 13.25 5.80 14.03
CA MET A 339 11.85 5.57 13.68
C MET A 339 10.92 5.86 14.84
N VAL A 340 11.23 5.35 16.05
CA VAL A 340 10.42 5.58 17.25
C VAL A 340 10.40 7.06 17.64
N ARG A 341 11.53 7.78 17.52
CA ARG A 341 11.65 9.17 17.98
C ARG A 341 11.21 10.22 16.98
N TYR A 342 11.31 9.96 15.67
CA TYR A 342 11.16 10.99 14.64
C TYR A 342 10.09 10.65 13.59
N THR A 343 9.57 9.42 13.54
CA THR A 343 8.58 9.03 12.51
C THR A 343 7.25 8.59 13.13
N LYS A 344 6.21 8.49 12.28
CA LYS A 344 4.91 7.89 12.63
C LYS A 344 4.65 6.57 11.88
N SER A 345 5.66 6.03 11.18
CA SER A 345 5.58 4.85 10.32
C SER A 345 6.50 3.75 10.84
N GLY A 346 6.09 2.50 10.63
CA GLY A 346 6.90 1.32 10.93
C GLY A 346 7.79 0.87 9.79
N SER A 347 7.79 1.59 8.65
CA SER A 347 8.57 1.22 7.47
C SER A 347 9.94 1.88 7.46
N LEU A 348 11.00 1.10 7.18
CA LEU A 348 12.35 1.63 6.98
C LEU A 348 12.44 2.62 5.80
N VAL A 349 11.49 2.60 4.87
CA VAL A 349 11.41 3.57 3.76
C VAL A 349 11.22 5.00 4.29
N SER A 350 10.57 5.17 5.44
CA SER A 350 10.38 6.48 6.08
C SER A 350 11.70 7.17 6.48
N TYR A 351 12.79 6.40 6.64
CA TYR A 351 14.14 6.95 6.83
C TYR A 351 14.59 7.82 5.65
N HIS A 352 14.09 7.55 4.43
CA HIS A 352 14.42 8.36 3.25
C HIS A 352 13.85 9.79 3.33
N ARG A 353 12.86 10.04 4.20
CA ARG A 353 12.34 11.39 4.46
C ARG A 353 13.27 12.23 5.33
N ILE A 354 14.39 11.67 5.80
CA ILE A 354 15.46 12.47 6.41
C ILE A 354 15.94 13.56 5.46
N ASP A 355 15.98 13.29 4.15
CA ASP A 355 16.38 14.31 3.19
C ASP A 355 15.38 15.47 3.14
N GLU A 356 14.08 15.18 3.25
CA GLU A 356 13.02 16.19 3.36
C GLU A 356 13.15 16.99 4.67
N LEU A 357 13.44 16.31 5.78
CA LEU A 357 13.64 16.94 7.11
C LEU A 357 14.90 17.81 7.18
N LEU A 358 15.96 17.45 6.44
CA LEU A 358 17.22 18.19 6.40
C LEU A 358 17.19 19.41 5.45
N GLY A 359 16.11 19.56 4.66
CA GLY A 359 15.90 20.67 3.72
C GLY A 359 16.94 20.77 2.60
N ASN A 360 16.93 21.88 1.86
CA ASN A 360 17.84 22.17 0.73
C ASN A 360 19.27 22.56 1.17
N ALA A 361 19.80 21.97 2.23
CA ALA A 361 21.19 22.22 2.63
C ALA A 361 22.14 21.70 1.55
N PRO A 362 23.26 22.40 1.24
CA PRO A 362 24.22 21.93 0.25
C PRO A 362 24.71 20.52 0.63
N LEU A 363 24.59 19.60 -0.33
CA LEU A 363 24.98 18.21 -0.19
C LEU A 363 26.51 18.15 -0.05
N SER A 364 27.00 17.49 1.01
CA SER A 364 28.43 17.17 1.16
C SER A 364 28.89 16.29 -0.02
N PRO A 365 30.20 16.24 -0.32
CA PRO A 365 30.74 15.31 -1.32
C PRO A 365 30.35 13.85 -1.05
N VAL A 366 30.35 13.45 0.23
CA VAL A 366 29.92 12.12 0.68
C VAL A 366 28.44 11.89 0.36
N ARG A 367 27.56 12.85 0.66
CA ARG A 367 26.13 12.72 0.39
C ARG A 367 25.79 12.74 -1.10
N ARG A 368 26.57 13.44 -1.94
CA ARG A 368 26.45 13.35 -3.41
C ARG A 368 26.80 11.96 -3.92
N LEU A 369 27.90 11.39 -3.43
CA LEU A 369 28.30 10.01 -3.76
C LEU A 369 27.23 9.01 -3.30
N MET A 370 26.74 9.15 -2.08
CA MET A 370 25.69 8.27 -1.54
C MET A 370 24.36 8.43 -2.25
N ALA A 371 23.98 9.65 -2.68
CA ALA A 371 22.80 9.87 -3.51
C ALA A 371 22.93 9.18 -4.86
N PHE A 372 24.12 9.20 -5.47
CA PHE A 372 24.41 8.46 -6.69
C PHE A 372 24.37 6.93 -6.49
N LEU A 373 24.90 6.43 -5.37
CA LEU A 373 24.91 4.99 -5.05
C LEU A 373 23.57 4.48 -4.52
N ARG A 374 22.68 5.36 -4.05
CA ARG A 374 21.40 5.01 -3.43
C ARG A 374 20.55 4.02 -4.25
N PRO A 375 20.44 4.11 -5.59
CA PRO A 375 19.70 3.12 -6.37
C PRO A 375 20.29 1.71 -6.29
N VAL A 376 21.62 1.60 -6.21
CA VAL A 376 22.38 0.34 -6.12
C VAL A 376 22.24 -0.30 -4.74
N MET A 377 22.14 0.53 -3.69
CA MET A 377 22.02 0.06 -2.31
C MET A 377 20.62 -0.44 -1.94
N ARG A 378 19.64 -0.30 -2.84
CA ARG A 378 18.31 -0.88 -2.64
C ARG A 378 18.40 -2.39 -2.71
N ARG A 379 17.68 -3.08 -1.80
CA ARG A 379 17.59 -4.55 -1.76
C ARG A 379 17.35 -5.19 -3.10
N ASN A 380 16.37 -4.67 -3.85
CA ASN A 380 16.04 -5.14 -5.19
C ASN A 380 17.22 -5.13 -6.17
N PHE A 381 18.19 -4.22 -6.02
CA PHE A 381 19.34 -4.11 -6.89
C PHE A 381 20.47 -5.03 -6.43
N TYR A 382 20.89 -4.94 -5.17
CA TYR A 382 22.03 -5.72 -4.70
C TYR A 382 21.73 -7.23 -4.68
N SER A 383 20.47 -7.64 -4.42
CA SER A 383 20.10 -9.07 -4.41
C SER A 383 20.30 -9.70 -5.79
N LEU A 384 19.95 -8.98 -6.85
CA LEU A 384 20.17 -9.42 -8.23
C LEU A 384 21.67 -9.37 -8.59
N ALA A 385 22.37 -8.31 -8.20
CA ALA A 385 23.81 -8.19 -8.43
C ALA A 385 24.60 -9.33 -7.78
N PHE A 386 24.19 -9.77 -6.59
CA PHE A 386 24.83 -10.88 -5.88
C PHE A 386 24.71 -12.21 -6.63
N VAL A 387 23.66 -12.44 -7.43
CA VAL A 387 23.58 -13.66 -8.27
C VAL A 387 24.74 -13.70 -9.25
N PHE A 388 25.03 -12.57 -9.91
CA PHE A 388 26.13 -12.46 -10.86
C PHE A 388 27.51 -12.48 -10.18
N LEU A 389 27.65 -11.80 -9.04
CA LEU A 389 28.90 -11.79 -8.27
C LEU A 389 29.22 -13.18 -7.71
N ALA A 390 28.22 -13.90 -7.22
CA ALA A 390 28.38 -15.26 -6.74
C ALA A 390 28.80 -16.22 -7.85
N ALA A 391 28.23 -16.07 -9.06
CA ALA A 391 28.61 -16.86 -10.23
C ALA A 391 30.05 -16.56 -10.69
N ALA A 392 30.48 -15.29 -10.64
CA ALA A 392 31.80 -14.88 -11.10
C ALA A 392 32.93 -15.19 -10.10
N GLY A 393 32.67 -15.11 -8.80
CA GLY A 393 33.75 -15.27 -7.82
C GLY A 393 33.31 -15.66 -6.40
N GLY A 394 32.14 -16.27 -6.28
CA GLY A 394 31.71 -16.94 -5.05
C GLY A 394 31.66 -16.05 -3.82
N TYR A 395 32.05 -16.60 -2.66
CA TYR A 395 31.95 -15.91 -1.37
C TYR A 395 32.78 -14.63 -1.27
N MET A 396 34.00 -14.62 -1.81
CA MET A 396 34.94 -13.51 -1.62
C MET A 396 34.35 -12.20 -2.15
N TRP A 397 33.78 -12.24 -3.35
CA TRP A 397 33.17 -11.06 -3.98
C TRP A 397 31.90 -10.59 -3.25
N ILE A 398 31.06 -11.53 -2.81
CA ILE A 398 29.86 -11.19 -2.03
C ILE A 398 30.28 -10.51 -0.72
N LEU A 399 31.27 -11.05 -0.01
CA LEU A 399 31.76 -10.49 1.25
C LEU A 399 32.35 -9.10 1.07
N ILE A 400 33.25 -8.91 0.10
CA ILE A 400 33.90 -7.62 -0.18
C ILE A 400 32.86 -6.56 -0.55
N VAL A 401 31.95 -6.87 -1.49
CA VAL A 401 30.92 -5.93 -1.93
C VAL A 401 29.93 -5.61 -0.81
N THR A 402 29.57 -6.61 0.01
CA THR A 402 28.74 -6.39 1.21
C THR A 402 29.42 -5.45 2.19
N THR A 403 30.71 -5.65 2.47
CA THR A 403 31.48 -4.76 3.35
C THR A 403 31.55 -3.35 2.81
N MET A 404 31.87 -3.17 1.53
CA MET A 404 31.89 -1.84 0.91
C MET A 404 30.53 -1.16 1.00
N GLY A 405 29.45 -1.90 0.75
CA GLY A 405 28.08 -1.40 0.89
C GLY A 405 27.78 -0.94 2.32
N LEU A 406 28.02 -1.79 3.32
CA LEU A 406 27.77 -1.48 4.73
C LEU A 406 28.59 -0.30 5.23
N VAL A 407 29.87 -0.20 4.87
CA VAL A 407 30.72 0.97 5.19
C VAL A 407 30.13 2.24 4.58
N GLY A 408 29.65 2.20 3.33
CA GLY A 408 28.94 3.33 2.72
C GLY A 408 27.69 3.75 3.51
N ILE A 409 26.84 2.79 3.90
CA ILE A 409 25.65 3.05 4.74
C ILE A 409 26.05 3.70 6.05
N PHE A 410 27.09 3.17 6.71
CA PHE A 410 27.56 3.66 7.99
C PHE A 410 28.02 5.12 7.92
N LEU A 411 28.82 5.47 6.89
CA LEU A 411 29.29 6.83 6.68
C LEU A 411 28.14 7.81 6.44
N HIS A 412 27.14 7.41 5.63
CA HIS A 412 25.93 8.21 5.42
C HIS A 412 25.15 8.40 6.72
N GLN A 413 24.96 7.32 7.47
CA GLN A 413 24.22 7.36 8.72
C GLN A 413 24.91 8.26 9.75
N LEU A 414 26.25 8.21 9.89
CA LEU A 414 26.97 9.12 10.77
C LEU A 414 26.72 10.59 10.39
N GLU A 415 26.77 10.93 9.10
CA GLU A 415 26.46 12.29 8.63
C GLU A 415 25.03 12.71 9.01
N ASP A 416 24.05 11.82 8.85
CA ASP A 416 22.66 12.08 9.23
C ASP A 416 22.53 12.33 10.75
N ILE A 417 23.20 11.52 11.58
CA ILE A 417 23.20 11.66 13.05
C ILE A 417 23.69 13.05 13.48
N PHE A 418 24.82 13.49 12.93
CA PHE A 418 25.41 14.77 13.29
C PHE A 418 24.51 15.95 12.89
N ARG A 419 23.85 15.89 11.73
CA ARG A 419 22.98 16.97 11.25
C ARG A 419 21.63 17.00 11.98
N ILE A 420 21.04 15.85 12.30
CA ILE A 420 19.77 15.77 13.04
C ILE A 420 19.91 16.37 14.44
N ARG A 421 21.03 16.07 15.13
CA ARG A 421 21.32 16.59 16.48
C ARG A 421 21.36 18.13 16.57
N GLY A 422 21.48 18.84 15.44
CA GLY A 422 21.53 20.30 15.41
C GLY A 422 20.32 21.02 14.80
N ARG A 423 19.34 20.32 14.22
CA ARG A 423 18.31 20.97 13.37
C ARG A 423 16.88 20.47 13.49
N VAL A 424 16.63 19.28 14.04
CA VAL A 424 15.28 18.69 14.03
C VAL A 424 14.77 18.52 15.47
N PRO A 425 13.71 19.22 15.88
CA PRO A 425 13.12 19.03 17.20
C PRO A 425 12.56 17.60 17.34
N ARG A 426 12.68 17.03 18.55
CA ARG A 426 12.07 15.72 18.86
C ARG A 426 10.55 15.85 18.79
N LYS A 427 9.89 14.76 18.41
CA LYS A 427 8.44 14.66 18.42
C LYS A 427 7.95 14.83 19.87
N GLU A 428 7.09 15.81 20.12
CA GLU A 428 6.36 15.92 21.39
C GLU A 428 5.41 14.71 21.52
N SER A 429 5.38 14.16 22.73
CA SER A 429 4.77 12.87 23.08
C SER A 429 3.27 12.81 22.83
#